data_AF-A0A2D6TP30-F1
#
_entry.id   AF-A0A2D6TP30-F1
#
_cell.length_a   1.000
_cell.length_b   1.000
_cell.length_c   1.000
_cell.angle_alpha   90.00
_cell.angle_beta   90.00
_cell.angle_gamma   90.00
#
_symmetry.space_group_name_H-M   'P 1'
#
loop_
_entity.id
_entity.type
_entity.pdbx_description
1 polymer ?
#
loop_
_entity_poly.entity_id
_entity_poly.type
_entity_poly.pdbx_seq_one_letter_code
_entity_poly.pdbx_strand_id
1 'polypeptide(L)'
;MKNKKGFLLAEETLKIVIALIAISFLIYFLSSLYFNSQKDEKLEFAKASLEHLMEEINSIEEGKPKDVEIYNPEGWVVVSWPYLDEKLIPNSCSNFKGKSCICICKDLKFGEALWSKIPFLTDSQREVASNKCDKKGICMENSKSFIVKGEVGEQSPIFIKPPLILKIENKIISKNEFR
;
A
#
# COMPACT_ATOMS: atom_id res chain seq x y z
N MET A 1 -39.11 41.70 42.67
CA MET A 1 -37.68 41.31 42.74
C MET A 1 -37.47 40.06 41.90
N LYS A 2 -36.72 40.13 40.79
CA LYS A 2 -36.48 38.97 39.90
C LYS A 2 -35.34 38.11 40.45
N ASN A 3 -35.60 36.81 40.57
CA ASN A 3 -34.70 35.80 41.14
C ASN A 3 -33.37 35.72 40.36
N LYS A 4 -32.25 36.14 40.96
CA LYS A 4 -30.88 36.03 40.43
C LYS A 4 -30.20 34.67 40.71
N LYS A 5 -30.98 33.60 40.90
CA LYS A 5 -30.45 32.26 41.27
C LYS A 5 -29.94 31.44 40.07
N GLY A 6 -30.29 31.81 38.84
CA GLY A 6 -29.86 31.09 37.62
C GLY A 6 -28.44 31.39 37.14
N PHE A 7 -27.82 32.49 37.59
CA PHE A 7 -26.49 32.89 37.14
C PHE A 7 -25.38 31.99 37.70
N LEU A 8 -25.54 31.52 38.94
CA LEU A 8 -24.57 30.64 39.60
C LEU A 8 -24.54 29.22 39.00
N LEU A 9 -25.68 28.75 38.48
CA LEU A 9 -25.77 27.45 37.80
C LEU A 9 -25.17 27.51 36.38
N ALA A 10 -25.32 28.64 35.68
CA ALA A 10 -24.79 28.82 34.34
C ALA A 10 -23.26 28.84 34.30
N GLU A 11 -22.60 29.44 35.31
CA GLU A 11 -21.14 29.52 35.37
C GLU A 11 -20.49 28.13 35.56
N GLU A 12 -20.99 27.33 36.49
CA GLU A 12 -20.46 25.99 36.74
C GLU A 12 -20.79 25.02 35.60
N THR A 13 -21.98 25.12 35.01
CA THR A 13 -22.34 24.31 33.83
C THR A 13 -21.47 24.66 32.62
N LEU A 14 -21.15 25.94 32.42
CA LEU A 14 -20.29 26.38 31.33
C LEU A 14 -18.86 25.81 31.45
N LYS A 15 -18.30 25.79 32.66
CA LYS A 15 -16.98 25.17 32.92
C LYS A 15 -17.00 23.68 32.55
N ILE A 16 -18.06 22.96 32.91
CA ILE A 16 -18.23 21.53 32.59
C ILE A 16 -18.33 21.32 31.07
N VAL A 17 -19.11 22.14 30.36
CA VAL A 17 -19.25 22.06 28.90
C VAL A 17 -17.92 22.31 28.19
N ILE A 18 -17.18 23.34 28.61
CA ILE A 18 -15.86 23.65 28.06
C ILE A 18 -14.89 22.49 28.31
N ALA A 19 -14.91 21.90 29.51
CA ALA A 19 -14.09 20.73 29.83
C ALA A 19 -14.41 19.53 28.94
N LEU A 20 -15.69 19.24 28.67
CA LEU A 20 -16.10 18.16 27.77
C LEU A 20 -15.67 18.38 26.31
N ILE A 21 -15.76 19.63 25.83
CA ILE A 21 -15.29 20.01 24.50
C ILE A 21 -13.77 19.82 24.41
N ALA A 22 -13.03 20.29 25.43
CA ALA A 22 -11.57 20.15 25.49
C ALA A 22 -11.13 18.67 25.49
N ILE A 23 -11.81 17.81 26.28
CA ILE A 23 -11.53 16.37 26.32
C ILE A 23 -11.81 15.73 24.96
N SER A 24 -12.92 16.11 24.32
CA SER A 24 -13.27 15.59 22.99
C SER A 24 -12.24 15.96 21.92
N PHE A 25 -11.74 17.20 21.95
CA PHE A 25 -10.63 17.63 21.09
C PHE A 25 -9.34 16.87 21.38
N LEU A 26 -9.01 16.64 22.65
CA LEU A 26 -7.83 15.86 23.02
C LEU A 26 -7.90 14.42 22.52
N ILE A 27 -9.04 13.74 22.68
CA ILE A 27 -9.24 12.37 22.17
C ILE A 27 -9.12 12.33 20.64
N TYR A 28 -9.76 13.28 19.95
CA TYR A 28 -9.66 13.41 18.49
C TYR A 28 -8.21 13.63 18.05
N PHE A 29 -7.51 14.55 18.71
CA PHE A 29 -6.13 14.86 18.39
C PHE A 29 -5.20 13.65 18.61
N LEU A 30 -5.34 12.96 19.75
CA LEU A 30 -4.56 11.76 20.04
C LEU A 30 -4.80 10.66 19.00
N SER A 31 -6.06 10.45 18.63
CA SER A 31 -6.44 9.48 17.60
C SER A 31 -5.83 9.85 16.24
N SER A 32 -5.93 11.11 15.85
CA SER A 32 -5.35 11.62 14.60
C SER A 32 -3.84 11.41 14.55
N LEU A 33 -3.14 11.73 15.63
CA LEU A 33 -1.68 11.61 15.75
C LEU A 33 -1.25 10.13 15.66
N TYR A 34 -1.93 9.24 16.38
CA TYR A 34 -1.69 7.81 16.34
C TYR A 34 -1.91 7.21 14.95
N PHE A 35 -3.02 7.55 14.29
CA PHE A 35 -3.31 7.06 12.95
C PHE A 35 -2.44 7.68 11.86
N ASN A 36 -1.90 8.88 12.07
CA ASN A 36 -0.95 9.48 11.13
C ASN A 36 0.41 8.80 11.22
N SER A 37 0.94 8.61 12.43
CA SER A 37 2.23 7.93 12.66
C SER A 37 2.26 6.51 12.07
N GLN A 38 1.18 5.73 12.20
CA GLN A 38 1.11 4.39 11.60
C GLN A 38 1.02 4.38 10.07
N LYS A 39 0.55 5.46 9.43
CA LYS A 39 0.49 5.52 7.97
C LYS A 39 1.89 5.69 7.38
N ASP A 40 2.68 6.55 8.01
CA ASP A 40 4.04 6.86 7.59
C ASP A 40 4.95 5.65 7.82
N GLU A 41 4.83 4.97 8.97
CA GLU A 41 5.60 3.75 9.27
C GLU A 41 5.34 2.63 8.24
N LYS A 42 4.08 2.36 7.89
CA LYS A 42 3.75 1.30 6.91
C LYS A 42 4.27 1.62 5.51
N LEU A 43 4.34 2.91 5.14
CA LEU A 43 4.89 3.33 3.86
C LEU A 43 6.41 3.20 3.82
N GLU A 44 7.09 3.63 4.89
CA GLU A 44 8.55 3.45 5.03
C GLU A 44 8.91 1.96 5.02
N PHE A 45 8.12 1.13 5.68
CA PHE A 45 8.30 -0.32 5.66
C PHE A 45 8.13 -0.90 4.24
N ALA A 46 7.10 -0.46 3.51
CA ALA A 46 6.87 -0.83 2.11
C ALA A 46 8.02 -0.40 1.20
N LYS A 47 8.59 0.78 1.46
CA LYS A 47 9.75 1.29 0.73
C LYS A 47 10.99 0.45 1.00
N ALA A 48 11.33 0.19 2.26
CA ALA A 48 12.48 -0.65 2.63
C ALA A 48 12.36 -2.07 2.04
N SER A 49 11.15 -2.64 2.07
CA SER A 49 10.87 -3.95 1.46
C SER A 49 11.04 -3.95 -0.05
N LEU A 50 10.61 -2.87 -0.74
CA LEU A 50 10.80 -2.74 -2.18
C LEU A 50 12.28 -2.54 -2.53
N GLU A 51 13.01 -1.72 -1.78
CA GLU A 51 14.46 -1.53 -1.93
C GLU A 51 15.18 -2.87 -1.82
N HIS A 52 14.88 -3.65 -0.78
CA HIS A 52 15.44 -4.98 -0.60
C HIS A 52 15.12 -5.89 -1.81
N LEU A 53 13.85 -5.97 -2.23
CA LEU A 53 13.48 -6.77 -3.39
C LEU A 53 14.24 -6.34 -4.66
N MET A 54 14.41 -5.04 -4.88
CA MET A 54 15.10 -4.50 -6.04
C MET A 54 16.61 -4.80 -6.01
N GLU A 55 17.25 -4.71 -4.84
CA GLU A 55 18.64 -5.12 -4.65
C GLU A 55 18.83 -6.60 -4.99
N GLU A 56 17.91 -7.44 -4.50
CA GLU A 56 17.92 -8.87 -4.75
C GLU A 56 17.76 -9.17 -6.25
N ILE A 57 16.79 -8.55 -6.93
CA ILE A 57 16.61 -8.64 -8.39
C ILE A 57 17.87 -8.22 -9.15
N ASN A 58 18.52 -7.15 -8.71
CA ASN A 58 19.73 -6.64 -9.34
C ASN A 58 20.94 -7.58 -9.11
N SER A 59 20.99 -8.26 -7.97
CA SER A 59 22.04 -9.24 -7.62
C SER A 59 21.90 -10.61 -8.32
N ILE A 60 20.72 -10.94 -8.85
CA ILE A 60 20.48 -12.25 -9.47
C ILE A 60 21.29 -12.41 -10.75
N GLU A 61 22.03 -13.52 -10.80
CA GLU A 61 22.63 -14.07 -12.01
C GLU A 61 21.55 -14.69 -12.90
N GLU A 62 21.59 -14.39 -14.20
CA GLU A 62 20.58 -14.88 -15.14
C GLU A 62 20.46 -16.42 -15.09
N GLY A 63 19.23 -16.91 -14.89
CA GLY A 63 18.92 -18.35 -14.90
C GLY A 63 19.07 -19.08 -13.57
N LYS A 64 19.49 -18.41 -12.48
CA LYS A 64 19.52 -19.02 -11.14
C LYS A 64 18.30 -18.62 -10.31
N PRO A 65 17.48 -19.57 -9.82
CA PRO A 65 16.38 -19.24 -8.94
C PRO A 65 16.91 -18.70 -7.60
N LYS A 66 16.29 -17.64 -7.09
CA LYS A 66 16.61 -17.06 -5.78
C LYS A 66 15.32 -16.85 -4.99
N ASP A 67 15.33 -17.26 -3.73
CA ASP A 67 14.27 -16.97 -2.79
C ASP A 67 14.58 -15.67 -2.04
N VAL A 68 13.60 -14.77 -1.98
CA VAL A 68 13.69 -13.46 -1.34
C VAL A 68 12.56 -13.34 -0.34
N GLU A 69 12.88 -13.04 0.91
CA GLU A 69 11.89 -12.83 1.95
C GLU A 69 11.47 -11.36 1.99
N ILE A 70 10.16 -11.12 1.97
CA ILE A 70 9.58 -9.78 2.10
C ILE A 70 8.71 -9.73 3.36
N TYR A 71 8.94 -8.71 4.17
CA TYR A 71 8.32 -8.58 5.50
C TYR A 71 7.14 -7.60 5.56
N ASN A 72 6.55 -7.26 4.41
CA ASN A 72 5.63 -6.13 4.33
C ASN A 72 4.35 -6.29 5.17
N PRO A 73 3.76 -5.17 5.65
CA PRO A 73 2.53 -5.21 6.43
C PRO A 73 1.39 -5.82 5.62
N GLU A 74 0.51 -6.55 6.30
CA GLU A 74 -0.70 -7.13 5.71
C GLU A 74 -1.55 -6.09 4.97
N GLY A 75 -2.22 -6.54 3.91
CA GLY A 75 -3.07 -5.69 3.07
C GLY A 75 -2.29 -4.80 2.11
N TRP A 76 -1.10 -5.25 1.67
CA TRP A 76 -0.35 -4.66 0.57
C TRP A 76 -0.15 -5.70 -0.53
N VAL A 77 0.08 -5.21 -1.74
CA VAL A 77 0.26 -6.06 -2.92
C VAL A 77 1.51 -5.64 -3.68
N VAL A 78 2.22 -6.62 -4.22
CA VAL A 78 3.32 -6.42 -5.17
C VAL A 78 2.76 -6.56 -6.58
N VAL A 79 3.05 -5.59 -7.45
CA VAL A 79 2.62 -5.59 -8.85
C VAL A 79 3.73 -5.05 -9.75
N SER A 80 3.81 -5.56 -10.98
CA SER A 80 4.64 -4.98 -12.03
C SER A 80 3.79 -4.23 -13.06
N TRP A 81 4.37 -3.19 -13.67
CA TRP A 81 3.81 -2.45 -14.81
C TRP A 81 4.84 -2.36 -15.95
N PRO A 82 4.43 -2.21 -17.22
CA PRO A 82 3.05 -2.19 -17.71
C PRO A 82 2.36 -3.53 -17.50
N TYR A 83 1.02 -3.52 -17.50
CA TYR A 83 0.21 -4.72 -17.31
C TYR A 83 -0.29 -5.23 -18.66
N LEU A 84 0.07 -6.46 -19.04
CA LEU A 84 -0.43 -7.14 -20.27
C LEU A 84 -0.37 -6.26 -21.54
N ASP A 85 0.80 -5.68 -21.84
CA ASP A 85 1.05 -4.86 -23.04
C ASP A 85 0.22 -3.55 -23.17
N GLU A 86 -0.53 -3.17 -22.14
CA GLU A 86 -1.28 -1.91 -22.14
C GLU A 86 -0.45 -0.72 -21.63
N LYS A 87 -0.65 0.45 -22.23
CA LYS A 87 0.01 1.72 -21.89
C LYS A 87 -0.40 2.30 -20.53
N LEU A 88 -1.22 1.60 -19.76
CA LEU A 88 -1.74 2.11 -18.50
C LEU A 88 -0.69 1.90 -17.41
N ILE A 89 0.03 2.98 -17.09
CA ILE A 89 1.15 3.00 -16.17
C ILE A 89 0.87 4.07 -15.10
N PRO A 90 1.11 3.80 -13.81
CA PRO A 90 1.01 4.82 -12.76
C PRO A 90 1.92 6.01 -13.07
N ASN A 91 1.53 7.23 -12.72
CA ASN A 91 2.37 8.41 -12.91
C ASN A 91 3.73 8.25 -12.23
N SER A 92 3.75 7.56 -11.08
CA SER A 92 4.97 7.20 -10.36
C SER A 92 5.94 6.40 -11.22
N CYS A 93 5.43 5.58 -12.13
CA CYS A 93 6.20 4.76 -13.07
C CYS A 93 6.44 5.41 -14.43
N SER A 94 5.54 6.31 -14.86
CA SER A 94 5.70 7.08 -16.11
C SER A 94 6.98 7.93 -16.12
N ASN A 95 7.49 8.28 -14.94
CA ASN A 95 8.78 8.98 -14.78
C ASN A 95 9.99 8.17 -15.28
N PHE A 96 9.87 6.85 -15.44
CA PHE A 96 10.97 5.97 -15.83
C PHE A 96 11.14 5.81 -17.36
N LYS A 97 10.61 6.74 -18.17
CA LYS A 97 10.83 6.85 -19.64
C LYS A 97 10.53 5.55 -20.43
N GLY A 98 9.43 4.88 -20.12
CA GLY A 98 8.99 3.68 -20.86
C GLY A 98 9.62 2.37 -20.40
N LYS A 99 10.35 2.38 -19.27
CA LYS A 99 10.81 1.17 -18.60
C LYS A 99 9.71 0.59 -17.72
N SER A 100 9.78 -0.73 -17.49
CA SER A 100 8.89 -1.39 -16.54
C SER A 100 9.16 -0.91 -15.11
N CYS A 101 8.19 -1.05 -14.22
CA CYS A 101 8.35 -0.74 -12.81
C CYS A 101 7.74 -1.82 -11.93
N ILE A 102 8.24 -1.95 -10.70
CA ILE A 102 7.63 -2.77 -9.65
C ILE A 102 7.13 -1.83 -8.57
N CYS A 103 5.90 -2.05 -8.13
CA CYS A 103 5.28 -1.26 -7.08
C CYS A 103 4.78 -2.16 -5.95
N ILE A 104 4.84 -1.60 -4.74
CA ILE A 104 4.12 -2.11 -3.59
C ILE A 104 3.02 -1.11 -3.27
N CYS A 105 1.77 -1.53 -3.49
CA CYS A 105 0.60 -0.68 -3.33
C CYS A 105 -0.21 -1.13 -2.10
N LYS A 106 -0.71 -0.18 -1.31
CA LYS A 106 -1.61 -0.47 -0.19
C LYS A 106 -2.99 -0.89 -0.69
N ASP A 107 -3.43 -2.10 -0.35
CA ASP A 107 -4.79 -2.57 -0.60
C ASP A 107 -5.75 -2.01 0.46
N LEU A 108 -6.36 -0.87 0.15
CA LEU A 108 -7.41 -0.31 0.98
C LEU A 108 -8.77 -0.89 0.57
N LYS A 109 -9.15 -1.99 1.25
CA LYS A 109 -10.53 -2.51 1.27
C LYS A 109 -11.12 -2.84 -0.11
N PHE A 110 -10.28 -3.09 -1.12
CA PHE A 110 -10.74 -3.52 -2.45
C PHE A 110 -10.77 -5.05 -2.58
N GLY A 111 -10.23 -5.76 -1.59
CA GLY A 111 -10.39 -7.18 -1.40
C GLY A 111 -9.53 -8.00 -2.35
N GLU A 112 -9.02 -9.13 -1.85
CA GLU A 112 -8.37 -10.16 -2.67
C GLU A 112 -9.19 -10.49 -3.93
N ALA A 113 -10.51 -10.38 -3.85
CA ALA A 113 -11.46 -10.65 -4.93
C ALA A 113 -11.40 -9.71 -6.15
N LEU A 114 -10.87 -8.47 -6.03
CA LEU A 114 -10.79 -7.53 -7.17
C LEU A 114 -9.38 -7.49 -7.76
N TRP A 115 -8.35 -7.60 -6.92
CA TRP A 115 -6.96 -7.76 -7.36
C TRP A 115 -6.73 -9.09 -8.10
N SER A 116 -7.37 -10.20 -7.66
CA SER A 116 -7.37 -11.49 -8.39
C SER A 116 -8.07 -11.43 -9.75
N LYS A 117 -8.94 -10.43 -9.95
CA LYS A 117 -9.63 -10.20 -11.23
C LYS A 117 -8.87 -9.26 -12.15
N ILE A 118 -7.76 -8.61 -11.74
CA ILE A 118 -6.98 -7.69 -12.60
C ILE A 118 -6.65 -8.26 -13.99
N PRO A 119 -6.30 -9.55 -14.14
CA PRO A 119 -6.11 -10.13 -15.48
C PRO A 119 -7.35 -10.03 -16.39
N PHE A 120 -8.53 -9.84 -15.81
CA PHE A 120 -9.84 -9.81 -16.46
C PHE A 120 -10.59 -8.49 -16.24
N LEU A 121 -9.97 -7.46 -15.65
CA LEU A 121 -10.62 -6.17 -15.38
C LEU A 121 -10.67 -5.30 -16.64
N THR A 122 -11.67 -4.41 -16.70
CA THR A 122 -11.77 -3.37 -17.73
C THR A 122 -10.73 -2.26 -17.51
N ASP A 123 -10.41 -1.50 -18.56
CA ASP A 123 -9.47 -0.35 -18.52
C ASP A 123 -9.76 0.61 -17.36
N SER A 124 -11.03 0.92 -17.12
CA SER A 124 -11.48 1.80 -16.03
C SER A 124 -11.11 1.29 -14.64
N GLN A 125 -11.11 -0.02 -14.42
CA GLN A 125 -10.77 -0.61 -13.13
C GLN A 125 -9.25 -0.71 -12.95
N ARG A 126 -8.50 -0.93 -14.04
CA ARG A 126 -7.02 -0.82 -14.05
C ARG A 126 -6.57 0.61 -13.76
N GLU A 127 -7.29 1.61 -14.27
CA GLU A 127 -7.03 3.02 -13.97
C GLU A 127 -7.22 3.35 -12.48
N VAL A 128 -8.26 2.79 -11.85
CA VAL A 128 -8.47 2.95 -10.40
C VAL A 128 -7.34 2.31 -9.60
N ALA A 129 -6.84 1.15 -10.01
CA ALA A 129 -5.70 0.48 -9.34
C ALA A 129 -4.42 1.31 -9.49
N SER A 130 -4.13 1.78 -10.70
CA SER A 130 -2.97 2.64 -11.02
C SER A 130 -2.98 3.94 -10.19
N ASN A 131 -4.08 4.69 -10.23
CA ASN A 131 -4.25 5.94 -9.48
C ASN A 131 -4.13 5.76 -7.96
N LYS A 132 -4.51 4.59 -7.43
CA LYS A 132 -4.34 4.30 -6.00
C LYS A 132 -2.91 3.99 -5.64
N CYS A 133 -2.20 3.27 -6.50
CA CYS A 133 -0.78 3.02 -6.28
C CYS A 133 0.01 4.33 -6.29
N ASP A 134 -0.35 5.27 -7.16
CA ASP A 134 0.23 6.63 -7.16
C ASP A 134 0.00 7.38 -5.84
N LYS A 135 -1.17 7.23 -5.22
CA LYS A 135 -1.52 7.98 -4.00
C LYS A 135 -1.01 7.34 -2.72
N LYS A 136 -0.89 6.00 -2.68
CA LYS A 136 -0.68 5.21 -1.45
C LYS A 136 0.19 3.97 -1.65
N GLY A 137 1.12 4.03 -2.59
CA GLY A 137 2.10 3.00 -2.86
C GLY A 137 3.49 3.58 -3.06
N ILE A 138 4.45 2.70 -3.30
CA ILE A 138 5.81 3.04 -3.66
C ILE A 138 6.19 2.23 -4.90
N CYS A 139 6.86 2.86 -5.85
CA CYS A 139 7.25 2.26 -7.13
C CYS A 139 8.73 2.49 -7.40
N MET A 140 9.40 1.50 -7.97
CA MET A 140 10.80 1.57 -8.38
C MET A 140 10.99 1.08 -9.81
N GLU A 141 12.02 1.64 -10.46
CA GLU A 141 12.39 1.26 -11.82
C GLU A 141 12.79 -0.22 -11.87
N ASN A 142 12.23 -0.96 -12.80
CA ASN A 142 12.58 -2.35 -13.06
C ASN A 142 13.34 -2.45 -14.39
N SER A 143 14.64 -2.16 -14.35
CA SER A 143 15.49 -2.09 -15.54
C SER A 143 15.68 -3.44 -16.23
N LYS A 144 15.52 -4.56 -15.50
CA LYS A 144 15.65 -5.93 -16.02
C LYS A 144 14.33 -6.52 -16.54
N SER A 145 13.22 -5.77 -16.49
CA SER A 145 11.89 -6.16 -16.97
C SER A 145 11.32 -7.43 -16.34
N PHE A 146 11.43 -7.56 -15.01
CA PHE A 146 10.78 -8.63 -14.26
C PHE A 146 9.25 -8.48 -14.23
N ILE A 147 8.53 -9.59 -14.33
CA ILE A 147 7.07 -9.63 -14.27
C ILE A 147 6.64 -10.29 -12.96
N VAL A 148 5.70 -9.66 -12.26
CA VAL A 148 5.09 -10.22 -11.05
C VAL A 148 3.93 -11.11 -11.46
N LYS A 149 3.99 -12.37 -11.03
CA LYS A 149 3.00 -13.41 -11.31
C LYS A 149 2.50 -14.00 -9.99
N GLY A 150 1.28 -13.63 -9.63
CA GLY A 150 0.54 -14.23 -8.52
C GLY A 150 -0.16 -15.53 -8.92
N GLU A 151 -1.25 -15.84 -8.21
CA GLU A 151 -1.96 -17.13 -8.31
C GLU A 151 -2.84 -17.26 -9.57
N VAL A 152 -3.17 -16.14 -10.25
CA VAL A 152 -4.13 -16.12 -11.35
C VAL A 152 -3.57 -15.37 -12.58
N GLY A 153 -3.52 -16.00 -13.75
CA GLY A 153 -3.12 -15.34 -15.02
C GLY A 153 -1.60 -15.26 -15.28
N GLU A 154 -1.21 -14.63 -16.40
CA GLU A 154 0.19 -14.50 -16.83
C GLU A 154 0.98 -13.42 -16.07
N GLN A 155 0.32 -12.31 -15.75
CA GLN A 155 0.80 -11.24 -14.87
C GLN A 155 -0.31 -10.96 -13.86
N SER A 156 0.01 -10.94 -12.58
CA SER A 156 -0.98 -10.69 -11.53
C SER A 156 -0.36 -10.29 -10.21
N PRO A 157 -1.13 -9.61 -9.34
CA PRO A 157 -0.62 -9.15 -8.05
C PRO A 157 -0.28 -10.31 -7.13
N ILE A 158 0.78 -10.14 -6.35
CA ILE A 158 1.05 -11.01 -5.19
C ILE A 158 0.58 -10.28 -3.94
N PHE A 159 -0.36 -10.90 -3.22
CA PHE A 159 -0.81 -10.41 -1.93
C PHE A 159 0.21 -10.73 -0.85
N ILE A 160 0.54 -9.73 -0.04
CA ILE A 160 1.51 -9.88 1.02
C ILE A 160 0.79 -10.37 2.28
N LYS A 161 1.08 -11.63 2.63
CA LYS A 161 0.79 -12.24 3.94
C LYS A 161 2.15 -12.55 4.58
N PRO A 162 2.64 -11.71 5.51
CA PRO A 162 3.97 -11.87 6.06
C PRO A 162 4.07 -13.12 6.96
N PRO A 163 5.23 -13.83 6.95
CA PRO A 163 6.36 -13.65 6.03
C PRO A 163 6.03 -14.19 4.62
N LEU A 164 6.34 -13.41 3.59
CA LEU A 164 6.14 -13.80 2.19
C LEU A 164 7.49 -14.12 1.56
N ILE A 165 7.65 -15.36 1.09
CA ILE A 165 8.83 -15.76 0.31
C ILE A 165 8.47 -15.66 -1.17
N LEU A 166 9.23 -14.84 -1.88
CA LEU A 166 9.15 -14.69 -3.33
C LEU A 166 10.25 -15.51 -3.99
N LYS A 167 9.88 -16.32 -4.97
CA LYS A 167 10.80 -17.00 -5.87
C LYS A 167 10.99 -16.16 -7.12
N ILE A 168 12.25 -15.81 -7.39
CA ILE A 168 12.65 -15.04 -8.56
C ILE A 168 13.40 -15.97 -9.51
N GLU A 169 12.87 -16.17 -10.72
CA GLU A 169 13.44 -17.07 -11.72
C GLU A 169 13.02 -16.61 -13.13
N ASN A 170 13.93 -16.63 -14.10
CA ASN A 170 13.63 -16.35 -15.52
C ASN A 170 12.82 -15.07 -15.76
N LYS A 171 13.16 -13.97 -15.09
CA LYS A 171 12.45 -12.67 -15.14
C LYS A 171 11.02 -12.70 -14.58
N ILE A 172 10.67 -13.71 -13.79
CA ILE A 172 9.38 -13.83 -13.13
C ILE A 172 9.58 -13.77 -11.61
N ILE A 173 8.75 -12.99 -10.95
CA ILE A 173 8.62 -12.92 -9.49
C ILE A 173 7.33 -13.64 -9.15
N SER A 174 7.43 -14.74 -8.41
CA SER A 174 6.29 -15.58 -8.03
C SER A 174 6.30 -15.86 -6.54
N LYS A 175 5.16 -16.24 -5.98
CA LYS A 175 5.08 -16.69 -4.59
C LYS A 175 5.69 -18.09 -4.47
N ASN A 176 6.59 -18.29 -3.51
CA ASN A 176 7.11 -19.62 -3.22
C ASN A 176 6.09 -20.35 -2.32
N GLU A 177 5.44 -21.40 -2.81
CA GLU A 177 4.38 -22.15 -2.10
C GLU A 177 4.90 -23.24 -1.15
N PHE A 178 6.20 -23.26 -0.82
CA PHE A 178 6.73 -24.22 0.16
C PHE A 178 6.42 -23.79 1.60
N ARG A 179 5.15 -23.97 2.05
CA ARG A 179 4.82 -24.55 3.36
C ARG A 179 3.34 -24.91 3.50
#